data_AF-A0A2D4H3T2-F1
#
_entry.id   AF-A0A2D4H3T2-F1
#
_cell.length_a   1.000
_cell.length_b   1.000
_cell.length_c   1.000
_cell.angle_alpha   90.00
_cell.angle_beta   90.00
_cell.angle_gamma   90.00
#
_symmetry.space_group_name_H-M   'P 1'
#
loop_
_entity.id
_entity.type
_entity.pdbx_description
1 polymer ?
#
loop_
_entity_poly.entity_id
_entity_poly.type
_entity_poly.pdbx_seq_one_letter_code
_entity_poly.pdbx_strand_id
1 'polypeptide(L)'
;KLLLQPWASVCFSEPTRLMAKACFSDSSYILLLSDLSNMWYESANTEVIQQRSKELNKRLTAPVACILKCLHNLLSPLLEGKEDSSVSFSCQLSSSSLILH
;
A
#
# COMPACT_ATOMS: atom_id res chain seq x y z
N LYS A 1 12.93 -6.24 -7.63
CA LYS A 1 13.25 -5.78 -6.25
C LYS A 1 12.26 -6.29 -5.20
N LEU A 2 10.95 -6.39 -5.48
CA LEU A 2 9.95 -6.93 -4.54
C LEU A 2 10.31 -8.31 -3.94
N LEU A 3 10.93 -9.21 -4.72
CA LEU A 3 11.36 -10.53 -4.22
C LEU A 3 12.37 -10.45 -3.08
N LEU A 4 13.13 -9.35 -2.97
CA LEU A 4 14.12 -9.12 -1.92
C LEU A 4 13.52 -8.44 -0.68
N GLN A 5 12.26 -8.02 -0.74
CA GLN A 5 11.59 -7.35 0.38
C GLN A 5 11.10 -8.41 1.38
N PRO A 6 11.30 -8.18 2.69
CA PRO A 6 10.82 -9.11 3.70
C PRO A 6 9.30 -9.12 3.73
N TRP A 7 8.74 -10.25 4.18
CA TRP A 7 7.35 -10.29 4.57
C TRP A 7 7.18 -9.69 5.96
N ALA A 8 6.22 -8.79 6.09
CA ALA A 8 5.82 -8.18 7.34
C ALA A 8 4.42 -8.65 7.72
N SER A 9 4.18 -8.88 9.00
CA SER A 9 2.83 -9.12 9.51
C SER A 9 2.22 -7.78 9.90
N VAL A 10 1.12 -7.40 9.25
CA VAL A 10 0.53 -6.07 9.36
C VAL A 10 -0.96 -6.18 9.72
N CYS A 11 -1.41 -5.32 10.63
CA CYS A 11 -2.82 -5.18 10.97
C CYS A 11 -3.35 -3.89 10.35
N PHE A 12 -4.03 -3.99 9.20
CA PHE A 12 -4.65 -2.81 8.57
C PHE A 12 -6.00 -2.49 9.21
N SER A 13 -6.74 -3.51 9.62
CA SER A 13 -7.98 -3.35 10.40
C SER A 13 -8.27 -4.63 11.16
N GLU A 14 -8.48 -4.52 12.46
CA GLU A 14 -8.91 -5.66 13.29
C GLU A 14 -10.25 -6.24 12.76
N PRO A 15 -10.41 -7.57 12.72
CA PRO A 15 -9.50 -8.62 13.21
C PRO A 15 -8.49 -9.15 12.16
N THR A 16 -8.41 -8.53 10.98
CA THR A 16 -7.72 -9.09 9.82
C THR A 16 -6.26 -8.70 9.79
N ARG A 17 -5.39 -9.66 10.13
CA ARG A 17 -3.94 -9.56 9.98
C ARG A 17 -3.51 -10.16 8.65
N LEU A 18 -2.71 -9.40 7.88
CA LEU A 18 -2.19 -9.82 6.58
C LEU A 18 -0.67 -9.93 6.62
N MET A 19 -0.13 -10.76 5.74
CA MET A 19 1.26 -10.71 5.34
C MET A 19 1.39 -9.71 4.19
N ALA A 20 2.32 -8.78 4.31
CA ALA A 20 2.55 -7.74 3.31
C ALA A 20 4.02 -7.66 2.91
N LYS A 21 4.27 -7.32 1.65
CA LYS A 21 5.56 -6.78 1.21
C LYS A 21 5.34 -5.76 0.10
N ALA A 22 6.13 -4.70 0.12
CA ALA A 22 6.02 -3.63 -0.85
C ALA A 22 7.39 -3.23 -1.36
N CYS A 23 7.44 -2.73 -2.59
CA CYS A 23 8.63 -2.15 -3.17
C CYS A 23 8.24 -0.82 -3.81
N PHE A 24 8.93 0.25 -3.42
CA PHE A 24 8.74 1.57 -3.99
C PHE A 24 9.93 1.95 -4.88
N SER A 25 9.65 2.83 -5.82
CA SER A 25 10.61 3.54 -6.66
C SER A 25 10.11 4.97 -6.84
N ASP A 26 10.86 5.80 -7.57
CA ASP A 26 10.47 7.19 -7.81
C ASP A 26 9.24 7.34 -8.72
N SER A 27 8.88 6.29 -9.47
CA SER A 27 7.83 6.33 -10.50
C SER A 27 6.80 5.20 -10.41
N SER A 28 6.97 4.26 -9.48
CA SER A 28 6.06 3.12 -9.31
C SER A 28 6.15 2.50 -7.93
N TYR A 29 5.12 1.75 -7.55
CA TYR A 29 5.18 0.79 -6.46
C TYR A 29 4.62 -0.57 -6.88
N ILE A 30 5.03 -1.59 -6.15
CA ILE A 30 4.42 -2.92 -6.19
C ILE A 30 4.09 -3.31 -4.76
N LEU A 31 2.87 -3.80 -4.53
CA LEU A 31 2.38 -4.27 -3.24
C LEU A 31 1.84 -5.69 -3.39
N LEU A 32 2.20 -6.54 -2.43
CA LEU A 32 1.68 -7.90 -2.33
C LEU A 32 1.14 -8.13 -0.93
N LEU A 33 -0.12 -8.59 -0.85
CA LEU A 33 -0.83 -8.87 0.38
C LEU A 33 -1.30 -10.33 0.38
N SER A 34 -1.33 -10.96 1.55
CA SER A 34 -1.85 -12.32 1.72
C SER A 34 -2.49 -12.51 3.09
N ASP A 35 -3.62 -13.21 3.12
CA ASP A 35 -4.27 -13.70 4.34
C ASP A 35 -3.85 -15.16 4.65
N LEU A 36 -2.76 -15.63 4.04
CA LEU A 36 -2.25 -17.02 4.03
C LEU A 36 -3.09 -18.03 3.23
N SER A 37 -4.28 -17.65 2.76
CA SER A 37 -5.14 -18.50 1.90
C SER A 37 -5.15 -17.99 0.45
N ASN A 38 -5.16 -16.68 0.29
CA ASN A 38 -5.25 -15.92 -0.92
C ASN A 38 -4.08 -14.94 -1.03
N MET A 39 -3.90 -14.40 -2.24
CA MET A 39 -2.83 -13.47 -2.57
C MET A 39 -3.39 -12.35 -3.45
N TRP A 40 -3.13 -11.10 -3.07
CA TRP A 40 -3.51 -9.92 -3.84
C TRP A 40 -2.27 -9.15 -4.24
N TYR A 41 -2.20 -8.83 -5.53
CA TYR A 41 -1.07 -8.17 -6.16
C TYR A 41 -1.53 -6.86 -6.78
N GLU A 42 -0.77 -5.80 -6.54
CA GLU A 42 -0.92 -4.54 -7.23
C GLU A 42 0.44 -4.02 -7.71
N SER A 43 0.43 -3.47 -8.93
CA SER A 43 1.54 -2.68 -9.47
C SER A 43 0.97 -1.41 -10.06
N ALA A 44 1.42 -0.27 -9.58
CA ALA A 44 0.99 1.04 -10.06
C ALA A 44 2.20 1.83 -10.56
N ASN A 45 2.10 2.28 -11.81
CA ASN A 45 3.07 3.18 -12.43
C ASN A 45 2.61 4.63 -12.29
N THR A 46 3.37 5.55 -12.91
CA THR A 46 3.15 6.98 -12.78
C THR A 46 1.75 7.40 -13.24
N GLU A 47 1.27 6.83 -14.35
CA GLU A 47 -0.04 7.14 -14.92
C GLU A 47 -1.17 6.72 -13.98
N VAL A 48 -1.13 5.48 -13.46
CA VAL A 48 -2.13 4.96 -12.52
C VAL A 48 -2.14 5.79 -11.23
N ILE A 49 -0.97 6.13 -10.70
CA ILE A 49 -0.85 6.92 -9.47
C ILE A 49 -1.38 8.34 -9.69
N GLN A 50 -1.02 8.98 -10.81
CA GLN A 50 -1.48 10.32 -11.14
C GLN A 50 -3.00 10.36 -11.29
N GLN A 51 -3.56 9.39 -12.02
CA GLN A 51 -5.00 9.32 -12.23
C GLN A 51 -5.74 9.15 -10.90
N ARG A 52 -5.42 8.08 -10.14
CA ARG A 52 -6.12 7.77 -8.88
C ARG A 52 -5.96 8.86 -7.84
N SER A 53 -4.76 9.43 -7.71
CA SER A 53 -4.52 10.50 -6.74
C SER A 53 -5.32 11.77 -7.04
N LYS A 54 -5.54 12.10 -8.32
CA LYS A 54 -6.42 13.21 -8.75
C LYS A 54 -7.90 12.90 -8.53
N GLU A 55 -8.32 11.67 -8.79
CA GLU A 55 -9.70 11.22 -8.55
C GLU A 55 -10.03 11.30 -7.05
N LEU A 56 -9.14 10.79 -6.19
CA LEU A 56 -9.32 10.78 -4.73
C LEU A 56 -9.11 12.16 -4.10
N ASN A 57 -8.16 12.95 -4.60
CA ASN A 57 -7.80 14.26 -4.05
C ASN A 57 -7.81 15.32 -5.16
N LYS A 58 -9.00 15.83 -5.50
CA LYS A 58 -9.20 16.77 -6.64
C LYS A 58 -8.34 18.04 -6.59
N ARG A 59 -7.92 18.47 -5.40
CA ARG A 59 -7.06 19.66 -5.18
C ARG A 59 -5.57 19.34 -5.16
N LEU A 60 -5.17 18.07 -5.26
CA LEU A 60 -3.77 17.67 -5.19
C LEU A 60 -3.00 18.20 -6.40
N THR A 61 -1.91 18.93 -6.17
CA THR A 61 -1.01 19.47 -7.21
C THR A 61 0.39 18.89 -7.14
N ALA A 62 0.66 17.99 -6.19
CA ALA A 62 1.96 17.41 -5.98
C ALA A 62 2.40 16.50 -7.15
N PRO A 63 3.70 16.47 -7.50
CA PRO A 63 4.25 15.49 -8.43
C PRO A 63 4.08 14.06 -7.92
N VAL A 64 4.01 13.09 -8.85
CA VAL A 64 3.86 11.66 -8.51
C VAL A 64 4.98 11.15 -7.58
N ALA A 65 6.22 11.59 -7.78
CA ALA A 65 7.33 11.22 -6.89
C ALA A 65 7.09 11.63 -5.43
N CYS A 66 6.47 12.79 -5.19
CA CYS A 66 6.11 13.24 -3.84
C CYS A 66 4.99 12.39 -3.24
N ILE A 67 4.02 11.99 -4.06
CA ILE A 67 2.92 11.11 -3.65
C ILE A 67 3.48 9.73 -3.27
N LEU A 68 4.36 9.17 -4.10
CA LEU A 68 5.04 7.91 -3.83
C LEU A 68 5.87 7.95 -2.56
N LYS A 69 6.63 9.04 -2.36
CA LYS A 69 7.38 9.25 -1.12
C LYS A 69 6.47 9.31 0.10
N CYS A 70 5.32 9.96 -0.02
CA CYS A 70 4.30 9.98 1.03
C CYS A 70 3.81 8.56 1.35
N LEU A 71 3.38 7.80 0.33
CA LEU A 71 2.90 6.42 0.49
C LEU A 71 3.97 5.50 1.10
N HIS A 72 5.22 5.62 0.66
CA HIS A 72 6.34 4.89 1.24
C HIS A 72 6.49 5.22 2.74
N ASN A 73 6.51 6.51 3.10
CA ASN A 73 6.65 6.92 4.50
C ASN A 73 5.48 6.47 5.39
N LEU A 74 4.27 6.34 4.83
CA LEU A 74 3.10 5.83 5.54
C LEU A 74 3.19 4.31 5.76
N LEU A 75 3.68 3.55 4.78
CA LEU A 75 3.70 2.09 4.82
C LEU A 75 4.97 1.51 5.44
N SER A 76 6.12 2.18 5.34
CA SER A 76 7.39 1.66 5.86
C SER A 76 7.36 1.33 7.35
N PRO A 77 6.85 2.20 8.26
CA PRO A 77 6.77 1.87 9.68
C PRO A 77 5.93 0.61 9.92
N LEU A 78 4.81 0.48 9.21
CA LEU A 78 3.92 -0.68 9.31
C LEU A 78 4.62 -1.97 8.86
N LEU A 79 5.36 -1.91 7.74
CA LEU A 79 6.15 -3.03 7.23
C LEU A 79 7.36 -3.36 8.14
N GLU A 80 7.80 -2.43 8.96
CA GLU A 80 8.80 -2.64 10.01
C GLU A 80 8.18 -3.15 11.33
N GLY A 81 6.86 -3.34 11.38
CA GLY A 81 6.13 -3.78 12.57
C GLY A 81 5.94 -2.69 13.63
N LYS A 82 6.09 -1.42 13.25
CA LYS A 82 5.81 -0.28 14.11
C LYS A 82 4.35 0.15 13.92
N GLU A 83 3.66 0.38 15.03
CA GLU A 83 2.34 1.02 15.01
C GLU A 83 2.53 2.54 14.90
N ASP A 84 2.08 3.12 13.79
CA ASP A 84 1.99 4.57 13.62
C ASP A 84 0.54 5.00 13.86
N SER A 85 0.32 5.77 14.93
CA SER A 85 -1.02 6.24 15.31
C SER A 85 -1.52 7.41 14.46
N SER A 86 -0.70 7.94 13.54
CA SER A 86 -1.08 9.07 12.70
C SER A 86 -1.95 8.67 11.49
N VAL A 87 -2.07 7.38 11.19
CA VAL A 87 -2.71 6.89 9.96
C VAL A 87 -3.66 5.75 10.31
N SER A 88 -4.92 5.89 9.90
CA SER A 88 -5.91 4.82 10.02
C SER A 88 -5.97 4.08 8.69
N PHE A 89 -5.72 2.78 8.72
CA PHE A 89 -5.95 1.90 7.58
C PHE A 89 -7.33 1.23 7.71
N SER A 90 -7.91 0.83 6.59
CA SER A 90 -9.03 -0.11 6.59
C SER A 90 -8.98 -1.04 5.39
N CYS A 91 -9.40 -2.28 5.58
CA CYS A 91 -9.36 -3.31 4.54
C CYS A 91 -10.76 -3.80 4.20
N GLN A 92 -11.12 -3.75 2.93
CA GLN A 92 -12.34 -4.34 2.39
C GLN A 92 -11.98 -5.57 1.56
N LEU A 93 -12.33 -6.73 2.08
CA LEU A 93 -12.08 -8.02 1.45
C LEU A 93 -13.33 -8.53 0.74
N SER A 94 -13.17 -8.95 -0.51
CA SER A 94 -14.17 -9.69 -1.27
C SER A 94 -13.59 -11.02 -1.76
N SER A 95 -14.41 -11.87 -2.38
CA SER A 95 -13.99 -13.18 -2.89
C SER A 95 -12.91 -13.12 -3.99
N SER A 96 -12.72 -11.98 -4.64
CA SER A 96 -11.77 -11.83 -5.74
C SER A 96 -10.88 -10.59 -5.65
N SER A 97 -11.17 -9.67 -4.72
CA SER A 97 -10.44 -8.41 -4.61
C SER A 97 -10.25 -7.99 -3.15
N LEU A 98 -9.18 -7.24 -2.93
CA LEU A 98 -8.88 -6.57 -1.68
C LEU A 98 -8.68 -5.10 -1.98
N ILE A 99 -9.41 -4.24 -1.28
CA ILE A 99 -9.24 -2.79 -1.33
C ILE A 99 -8.70 -2.34 0.03
N LEU A 100 -7.52 -1.73 0.00
CA LEU A 100 -6.89 -1.11 1.15
C LEU A 100 -7.12 0.40 1.07
N HIS A 101 -7.76 0.98 2.09
CA HIS A 101 -7.97 2.42 2.23
C HIS A 101 -7.05 3.00 3.31
#